data_AF-A0A7Y2ZNF6-F1
#
_entry.id   AF-A0A7Y2ZNF6-F1
#
_cell.length_a   1.000
_cell.length_b   1.000
_cell.length_c   1.000
_cell.angle_alpha   90.00
_cell.angle_beta   90.00
_cell.angle_gamma   90.00
#
_symmetry.space_group_name_H-M   'P 1'
#
loop_
_entity.id
_entity.type
_entity.pdbx_description
1 polymer ?
#
loop_
_entity_poly.entity_id
_entity_poly.type
_entity_poly.pdbx_seq_one_letter_code
_entity_poly.pdbx_strand_id
1 'polypeptide(L)'
;PILGEVKMTVTQISAGKQHNAIPAELDLVIDVRVNDRYTNKEIEAILEKNAPCKSIKARSLRLNSSSIPQHHELVKAGIELGRNTYGSPTLSDQAALSCPSVKLGPGVSRRSHMADEYILIPEIEEGIDIYINILKKII
;
A
#
# COMPACT_ATOMS: atom_id res chain seq x y z
N PRO A 1 -5.87 6.35 -11.64
CA PRO A 1 -5.06 5.40 -10.84
C PRO A 1 -6.02 4.58 -9.99
N ILE A 2 -5.75 3.28 -9.79
CA ILE A 2 -6.66 2.43 -8.99
C ILE A 2 -6.68 2.90 -7.53
N LEU A 3 -5.58 3.52 -7.06
CA LEU A 3 -5.40 3.99 -5.68
C LEU A 3 -5.67 5.49 -5.47
N GLY A 4 -6.14 6.22 -6.50
CA GLY A 4 -6.29 7.68 -6.42
C GLY A 4 -4.96 8.44 -6.45
N GLU A 5 -4.90 9.62 -5.84
CA GLU A 5 -3.71 10.48 -5.80
C GLU A 5 -2.64 9.95 -4.82
N VAL A 6 -1.39 10.35 -5.03
CA VAL A 6 -0.32 10.13 -4.04
C VAL A 6 -0.69 10.89 -2.76
N LYS A 7 -0.69 10.20 -1.63
CA LYS A 7 -1.01 10.80 -0.33
C LYS A 7 0.26 11.05 0.46
N MET A 8 0.40 12.26 1.01
CA MET A 8 1.47 12.63 1.92
C MET A 8 0.87 13.12 3.24
N THR A 9 1.42 12.68 4.37
CA THR A 9 0.96 13.08 5.70
C THR A 9 2.16 13.36 6.59
N VAL A 10 2.22 14.55 7.19
CA VAL A 10 3.19 14.83 8.26
C VAL A 10 2.72 14.10 9.51
N THR A 11 3.53 13.19 10.02
CA THR A 11 3.17 12.33 11.16
C THR A 11 3.97 12.64 12.42
N GLN A 12 5.12 13.29 12.29
CA GLN A 12 5.94 13.74 13.42
C GLN A 12 6.54 15.10 13.13
N ILE A 13 6.70 15.89 14.19
CA ILE A 13 7.30 17.21 14.19
C ILE A 13 8.12 17.39 15.48
N SER A 14 9.34 17.89 15.36
CA SER A 14 10.20 18.17 16.51
C SER A 14 11.03 19.42 16.25
N ALA A 15 11.01 20.37 17.19
CA ALA A 15 11.82 21.59 17.15
C ALA A 15 12.00 22.20 18.55
N GLY A 16 13.12 22.88 18.75
CA GLY A 16 13.40 23.66 19.96
C GLY A 16 13.69 22.80 21.20
N LYS A 17 14.13 23.48 22.26
CA LYS A 17 14.46 22.82 23.54
C LYS A 17 14.07 23.66 24.75
N GLN A 18 14.46 24.94 24.75
CA GLN A 18 14.13 25.88 25.82
C GLN A 18 12.98 26.79 25.38
N HIS A 19 12.06 27.09 26.28
CA HIS A 19 10.87 27.92 25.99
C HIS A 19 11.21 29.38 25.63
N ASN A 20 12.42 29.84 25.96
CA ASN A 20 12.91 31.20 25.76
C ASN A 20 13.96 31.33 24.65
N ALA A 21 14.24 30.26 23.90
CA ALA A 21 15.18 30.26 22.79
C ALA A 21 14.44 30.05 21.47
N ILE A 22 14.76 30.86 20.46
CA ILE A 22 14.25 30.66 19.10
C ILE A 22 14.85 29.35 18.55
N PRO A 23 14.05 28.38 18.08
CA PRO A 23 14.56 27.14 17.49
C PRO A 23 15.38 27.40 16.24
N ALA A 24 16.57 26.79 16.15
CA ALA A 24 17.44 26.88 14.97
C ALA A 24 17.08 25.88 13.86
N GLU A 25 16.39 24.78 14.21
CA GLU A 25 16.05 23.68 13.30
C GLU A 25 14.68 23.08 13.60
N LEU A 26 14.13 22.39 12.60
CA LEU A 26 12.84 21.71 12.61
C LEU A 26 12.99 20.38 11.85
N ASP A 27 12.67 19.28 12.51
CA ASP A 27 12.62 17.95 11.91
C ASP A 27 11.17 17.52 11.70
N LEU A 28 10.88 16.99 10.51
CA LEU A 28 9.58 16.46 10.12
C LEU A 28 9.71 15.02 9.62
N VAL A 29 8.72 14.19 9.94
CA VAL A 29 8.54 12.86 9.32
C VAL A 29 7.28 12.87 8.48
N ILE A 30 7.42 12.56 7.20
CA ILE A 30 6.32 12.50 6.24
C ILE A 30 6.09 11.03 5.86
N ASP A 31 4.87 10.53 6.11
CA ASP A 31 4.38 9.27 5.55
C ASP A 31 3.93 9.53 4.11
N VAL A 32 4.55 8.86 3.14
CA VAL A 32 4.27 9.03 1.71
C VAL A 32 3.74 7.70 1.16
N ARG A 33 2.49 7.72 0.69
CA ARG A 33 1.82 6.57 0.07
C ARG A 33 1.69 6.81 -1.42
N VAL A 34 2.54 6.14 -2.18
CA VAL A 34 2.64 6.24 -3.63
C VAL A 34 1.60 5.34 -4.30
N ASN A 35 0.97 5.83 -5.38
CA ASN A 35 -0.01 5.08 -6.15
C ASN A 35 0.66 4.25 -7.27
N ASP A 36 -0.14 3.54 -8.06
CA ASP A 36 0.28 2.67 -9.17
C ASP A 36 0.90 3.39 -10.39
N ARG A 37 1.14 4.71 -10.31
CA ARG A 37 1.64 5.54 -11.42
C ARG A 37 3.04 6.09 -11.21
N TYR A 38 3.60 5.95 -10.02
CA TYR A 38 4.93 6.44 -9.68
C TYR A 38 5.72 5.39 -8.91
N THR A 39 7.03 5.45 -9.05
CA THR A 39 7.97 4.77 -8.18
C THR A 39 8.31 5.65 -6.99
N ASN A 40 8.75 5.05 -5.89
CA ASN A 40 9.24 5.79 -4.72
C ASN A 40 10.41 6.72 -5.09
N LYS A 41 11.25 6.28 -6.05
CA LYS A 41 12.39 7.06 -6.54
C LYS A 41 11.97 8.33 -7.27
N GLU A 42 10.92 8.26 -8.10
CA GLU A 42 10.38 9.45 -8.77
C GLU A 42 9.81 10.45 -7.76
N ILE A 43 9.09 9.96 -6.75
CA ILE A 43 8.55 10.82 -5.69
C ILE A 43 9.66 11.46 -4.86
N GLU A 44 10.71 10.70 -4.50
CA GLU A 44 11.88 11.26 -3.81
C GLU A 44 12.51 12.39 -4.62
N ALA A 45 12.76 12.18 -5.92
CA ALA A 45 13.35 13.21 -6.78
C ALA A 45 12.47 14.46 -6.89
N ILE A 46 11.14 14.30 -6.95
CA ILE A 46 10.20 15.42 -6.92
C ILE A 46 10.30 16.18 -5.60
N LEU A 47 10.38 15.47 -4.47
CA LEU A 47 10.47 16.08 -3.15
C LEU A 47 11.81 16.77 -2.92
N GLU A 48 12.94 16.16 -3.26
CA GLU A 48 14.27 16.76 -3.16
C GLU A 48 14.37 18.06 -3.96
N LYS A 49 13.73 18.13 -5.13
CA LYS A 49 13.74 19.31 -5.98
C LYS A 49 12.85 20.44 -5.48
N ASN A 50 11.68 20.13 -4.92
CA ASN A 50 10.62 21.12 -4.71
C ASN A 50 10.30 21.40 -3.24
N ALA A 51 10.74 20.55 -2.30
CA ALA A 51 10.41 20.74 -0.88
C ALA A 51 11.11 21.99 -0.33
N PRO A 52 10.40 22.85 0.44
CA PRO A 52 10.96 24.08 1.01
C PRO A 52 11.78 23.80 2.27
N CYS A 53 12.69 22.83 2.21
CA CYS A 53 13.54 22.41 3.31
C CYS A 53 14.98 22.26 2.86
N LYS A 54 15.93 22.37 3.80
CA LYS A 54 17.36 22.21 3.51
C LYS A 54 17.70 20.84 2.92
N SER A 55 17.03 19.79 3.39
CA SER A 55 17.20 18.42 2.89
C SER A 55 16.00 17.57 3.24
N ILE A 56 15.64 16.66 2.33
CA ILE A 56 14.70 15.56 2.57
C ILE A 56 15.37 14.28 2.08
N LYS A 57 15.24 13.18 2.83
CA LYS A 57 15.86 11.88 2.48
C LYS A 57 14.90 10.76 2.78
N ALA A 58 14.66 9.87 1.81
CA ALA A 58 13.85 8.69 2.09
C ALA A 58 14.62 7.71 3.00
N ARG A 59 13.91 7.04 3.90
CA ARG A 59 14.49 5.95 4.70
C ARG A 59 14.80 4.72 3.84
N SER A 60 13.95 4.46 2.84
CA SER A 60 14.14 3.42 1.85
C SER A 60 13.18 3.65 0.67
N LEU A 61 13.55 3.15 -0.51
CA LEU A 61 12.74 3.23 -1.73
C LEU A 61 12.20 1.86 -2.19
N ARG A 62 12.53 0.77 -1.49
CA ARG A 62 12.29 -0.59 -1.97
C ARG A 62 10.81 -1.00 -2.03
N LEU A 63 9.97 -0.43 -1.16
CA LEU A 63 8.58 -0.81 -0.99
C LEU A 63 7.68 -0.07 -1.99
N ASN A 64 7.78 -0.41 -3.26
CA ASN A 64 7.01 0.25 -4.33
C ASN A 64 5.56 -0.25 -4.38
N SER A 65 4.70 0.52 -5.04
CA SER A 65 3.34 0.07 -5.38
C SER A 65 3.37 -1.12 -6.34
N SER A 66 2.40 -2.01 -6.22
CA SER A 66 2.22 -3.16 -7.11
C SER A 66 0.96 -2.99 -7.96
N SER A 67 0.94 -3.59 -9.16
CA SER A 67 -0.25 -3.64 -10.02
C SER A 67 -0.30 -4.91 -10.85
N ILE A 68 -1.48 -5.21 -11.40
CA ILE A 68 -1.72 -6.26 -12.38
C ILE A 68 -2.65 -5.71 -13.48
N PRO A 69 -2.44 -6.05 -14.77
CA PRO A 69 -3.35 -5.61 -15.83
C PRO A 69 -4.76 -6.16 -15.65
N GLN A 70 -5.78 -5.33 -15.94
CA GLN A 70 -7.19 -5.75 -15.82
C GLN A 70 -7.57 -6.91 -16.74
N HIS A 71 -6.87 -7.06 -17.87
CA HIS A 71 -7.09 -8.13 -18.84
C HIS A 71 -6.31 -9.41 -18.52
N HIS A 72 -5.59 -9.47 -17.39
CA HIS A 72 -4.86 -10.66 -16.98
C HIS A 72 -5.83 -11.79 -16.60
N GLU A 73 -5.49 -13.04 -16.95
CA GLU A 73 -6.38 -14.21 -16.77
C GLU A 73 -6.82 -14.41 -15.31
N LEU A 74 -5.91 -14.24 -14.34
CA LEU A 74 -6.25 -14.21 -12.90
C LEU A 74 -7.36 -13.21 -12.54
N VAL A 75 -7.33 -12.01 -13.13
CA VAL A 75 -8.32 -10.95 -12.84
C VAL A 75 -9.66 -11.30 -13.47
N LYS A 76 -9.66 -11.75 -14.73
CA LYS A 76 -10.88 -12.21 -15.43
C LYS A 76 -11.54 -13.37 -14.71
N ALA A 77 -10.78 -14.39 -14.30
CA ALA A 77 -11.30 -15.53 -13.56
C ALA A 77 -11.99 -15.12 -12.26
N GLY A 78 -11.43 -14.16 -11.52
CA GLY A 78 -12.08 -13.60 -10.32
C GLY A 78 -13.39 -12.87 -10.63
N ILE A 79 -13.40 -12.03 -11.67
CA ILE A 79 -14.60 -11.28 -12.09
C ILE A 79 -15.72 -12.23 -12.54
N GLU A 80 -15.41 -13.27 -13.30
CA GLU A 80 -16.38 -14.29 -13.73
C GLU A 80 -17.00 -15.05 -12.55
N LEU A 81 -16.26 -15.21 -11.45
CA LEU A 81 -16.76 -15.79 -10.19
C LEU A 81 -17.52 -14.76 -9.33
N GLY A 82 -17.88 -13.61 -9.90
CA GLY A 82 -18.64 -12.54 -9.25
C GLY A 82 -17.83 -11.77 -8.20
N ARG A 83 -16.50 -11.79 -8.25
CA ARG A 83 -15.65 -11.01 -7.33
C ARG A 83 -15.42 -9.61 -7.86
N ASN A 84 -15.36 -8.64 -6.95
CA ASN A 84 -15.02 -7.25 -7.27
C ASN A 84 -13.51 -7.01 -7.20
N THR A 85 -13.03 -6.02 -7.94
CA THR A 85 -11.63 -5.55 -7.87
C THR A 85 -11.56 -4.20 -7.17
N TYR A 86 -10.47 -3.95 -6.43
CA TYR A 86 -10.21 -2.66 -5.79
C TYR A 86 -8.71 -2.46 -5.54
N GLY A 87 -8.29 -1.23 -5.29
CA GLY A 87 -6.93 -0.91 -4.87
C GLY A 87 -6.80 -0.95 -3.34
N SER A 88 -5.90 -1.80 -2.83
CA SER A 88 -5.62 -1.87 -1.39
C SER A 88 -4.70 -0.72 -0.95
N PRO A 89 -5.09 0.13 0.04
CA PRO A 89 -4.20 1.14 0.61
C PRO A 89 -3.18 0.56 1.62
N THR A 90 -3.27 -0.74 1.91
CA THR A 90 -2.41 -1.46 2.86
C THR A 90 -1.27 -2.15 2.13
N LEU A 91 -0.04 -1.91 2.60
CA LEU A 91 1.17 -2.59 2.11
C LEU A 91 1.09 -4.10 2.37
N SER A 92 1.74 -4.89 1.52
CA SER A 92 1.96 -6.32 1.70
C SER A 92 3.27 -6.72 1.03
N ASP A 93 3.62 -8.00 1.12
CA ASP A 93 4.81 -8.56 0.46
C ASP A 93 4.78 -8.44 -1.08
N GLN A 94 3.65 -8.06 -1.67
CA GLN A 94 3.60 -7.68 -3.08
C GLN A 94 4.61 -6.57 -3.43
N ALA A 95 4.95 -5.70 -2.46
CA ALA A 95 5.94 -4.65 -2.64
C ALA A 95 7.37 -5.17 -2.90
N ALA A 96 7.63 -6.45 -2.62
CA ALA A 96 8.89 -7.12 -2.93
C ALA A 96 8.88 -7.84 -4.30
N LEU A 97 7.72 -7.92 -4.98
CA LEU A 97 7.58 -8.59 -6.27
C LEU A 97 7.83 -7.61 -7.42
N SER A 98 8.51 -8.09 -8.46
CA SER A 98 8.71 -7.36 -9.73
C SER A 98 7.78 -7.79 -10.86
N CYS A 99 6.93 -8.80 -10.61
CA CYS A 99 5.97 -9.33 -11.58
C CYS A 99 4.54 -8.87 -11.25
N PRO A 100 3.60 -8.96 -12.22
CA PRO A 100 2.18 -8.74 -11.95
C PRO A 100 1.69 -9.67 -10.85
N SER A 101 0.95 -9.14 -9.88
CA SER A 101 0.45 -9.93 -8.74
C SER A 101 -0.92 -9.46 -8.25
N VAL A 102 -1.68 -10.37 -7.64
CA VAL A 102 -2.97 -10.12 -7.01
C VAL A 102 -2.87 -10.46 -5.53
N LYS A 103 -3.43 -9.61 -4.66
CA LYS A 103 -3.67 -9.92 -3.25
C LYS A 103 -5.16 -10.24 -3.07
N LEU A 104 -5.43 -11.48 -2.68
CA LEU A 104 -6.75 -12.02 -2.42
C LEU A 104 -6.64 -12.95 -1.21
N GLY A 105 -7.59 -12.89 -0.28
CA GLY A 105 -7.65 -13.78 0.87
C GLY A 105 -8.97 -13.65 1.64
N PRO A 106 -9.31 -14.64 2.49
CA PRO A 106 -10.51 -14.63 3.31
C PRO A 106 -10.39 -13.65 4.49
N GLY A 107 -11.54 -13.35 5.10
CA GLY A 107 -11.64 -12.41 6.22
C GLY A 107 -11.76 -10.95 5.76
N VAL A 108 -11.72 -10.02 6.72
CA VAL A 108 -11.86 -8.58 6.47
C VAL A 108 -10.76 -7.80 7.16
N SER A 109 -10.11 -6.87 6.43
CA SER A 109 -8.97 -6.10 6.95
C SER A 109 -9.29 -5.26 8.18
N ARG A 110 -10.57 -4.96 8.44
CA ARG A 110 -11.01 -4.25 9.64
C ARG A 110 -10.80 -5.05 10.93
N ARG A 111 -10.61 -6.37 10.88
CA ARG A 111 -10.33 -7.22 12.05
C ARG A 111 -8.83 -7.37 12.35
N SER A 112 -7.97 -7.04 11.40
CA SER A 112 -6.52 -7.18 11.57
C SER A 112 -5.99 -6.19 12.62
N HIS A 113 -5.06 -6.66 13.46
CA HIS A 113 -4.43 -5.84 14.52
C HIS A 113 -5.42 -5.27 15.56
N MET A 114 -6.55 -5.94 15.77
CA MET A 114 -7.47 -5.65 16.87
C MET A 114 -7.34 -6.68 18.00
N ALA A 115 -7.75 -6.31 19.21
CA ALA A 115 -7.94 -7.30 20.27
C ALA A 115 -9.00 -8.33 19.82
N ASP A 116 -8.82 -9.59 20.23
CA ASP A 116 -9.69 -10.71 19.86
C ASP A 116 -9.85 -10.89 18.35
N GLU A 117 -8.76 -10.73 17.59
CA GLU A 117 -8.73 -11.00 16.15
C GLU A 117 -9.25 -12.41 15.84
N TYR A 118 -10.18 -12.50 14.88
CA TYR A 118 -10.82 -13.76 14.51
C TYR A 118 -11.13 -13.84 13.01
N ILE A 119 -11.37 -15.06 12.56
CA ILE A 119 -11.89 -15.40 11.23
C ILE A 119 -13.05 -16.37 11.41
N LEU A 120 -14.08 -16.25 10.55
CA LEU A 120 -15.22 -17.15 10.60
C LEU A 120 -14.92 -18.42 9.78
N ILE A 121 -15.37 -19.58 10.26
CA ILE A 121 -15.23 -20.85 9.52
C ILE A 121 -15.81 -20.74 8.10
N PRO A 122 -17.02 -20.16 7.88
CA PRO A 122 -17.54 -19.94 6.53
C PRO A 122 -16.66 -19.06 5.64
N GLU A 123 -15.90 -18.10 6.19
CA GLU A 123 -14.99 -17.26 5.39
C GLU A 123 -13.79 -18.09 4.88
N ILE A 124 -13.34 -19.06 5.67
CA ILE A 124 -12.28 -20.00 5.28
C ILE A 124 -12.81 -20.94 4.20
N GLU A 125 -13.98 -21.54 4.40
CA GLU A 125 -14.62 -22.44 3.43
C GLU A 125 -14.84 -21.75 2.08
N GLU A 126 -15.41 -20.54 2.08
CA GLU A 126 -15.57 -19.73 0.85
C GLU A 126 -14.21 -19.40 0.22
N GLY A 127 -13.21 -19.04 1.02
CA GLY A 127 -11.86 -18.73 0.54
C GLY A 127 -11.23 -19.91 -0.20
N ILE A 128 -11.34 -21.12 0.35
CA ILE A 128 -10.85 -22.36 -0.27
C ILE A 128 -11.53 -22.58 -1.62
N ASP A 129 -12.86 -22.49 -1.68
CA ASP A 129 -13.63 -22.67 -2.92
C ASP A 129 -13.25 -21.64 -3.98
N ILE A 130 -13.06 -20.37 -3.59
CA ILE A 130 -12.64 -19.31 -4.50
C ILE A 130 -11.27 -19.64 -5.09
N TYR A 131 -10.28 -20.01 -4.26
CA TYR A 131 -8.94 -20.34 -4.76
C TYR A 131 -8.97 -21.50 -5.74
N ILE A 132 -9.68 -22.59 -5.40
CA ILE A 132 -9.80 -23.76 -6.28
C ILE A 132 -10.42 -23.37 -7.62
N ASN A 133 -11.50 -22.60 -7.61
CA ASN A 133 -12.21 -22.22 -8.83
C ASN A 133 -11.43 -21.25 -9.72
N ILE A 134 -10.66 -20.33 -9.13
CA ILE A 134 -9.75 -19.46 -9.89
C ILE A 134 -8.64 -20.29 -10.55
N LEU A 135 -7.99 -21.17 -9.78
CA LEU A 135 -6.86 -21.96 -10.28
C LEU A 135 -7.29 -22.94 -11.38
N LYS A 136 -8.44 -23.62 -11.24
CA LYS A 136 -8.98 -24.52 -12.28
C LYS A 136 -9.34 -23.82 -13.59
N LYS A 137 -9.53 -22.51 -13.58
CA LYS A 137 -9.82 -21.74 -14.80
C LYS A 137 -8.56 -21.38 -15.59
N ILE A 138 -7.40 -21.34 -14.94
CA ILE A 138 -6.16 -20.80 -15.52
C ILE A 138 -5.04 -21.84 -15.65
N ILE A 139 -5.14 -22.96 -14.94
CA ILE A 139 -4.24 -24.13 -14.99
C ILE A 139 -5.03 -25.31 -15.55
#